data_AF-A0A966SG42-F1
#
_entry.id   AF-A0A966SG42-F1
#
_cell.length_a   1.000
_cell.length_b   1.000
_cell.length_c   1.000
_cell.angle_alpha   90.00
_cell.angle_beta   90.00
_cell.angle_gamma   90.00
#
_symmetry.space_group_name_H-M   'P 1'
#
loop_
_entity.id
_entity.type
_entity.pdbx_description
1 polymer ?
#
loop_
_entity_poly.entity_id
_entity_poly.type
_entity_poly.pdbx_seq_one_letter_code
_entity_poly.pdbx_strand_id
1 'polypeptide(L)'
;MLITGTFLDEISHDIPHQNWGPVEWEQDFVHMKNAGIDTVILIRSGYREFLTYPSAYLLSTQNCFKPPIDLVELFCSLADKYGMHFYFGLYDSGHYWDTGNMQSEIDLNRYVIDEVWKTYGHHPSFKGWYLSMEISRKTKGAIEAFSTLGRQCKEVSGGLSTFISPWIDGKKAVLAASGQLSKADAVSLEDHE
;
A
#
# COMPACT_ATOMS: atom_id res chain seq x y z
N MET A 1 -10.42 -22.07 6.51
CA MET A 1 -10.25 -20.69 6.00
C MET A 1 -9.08 -20.73 5.02
N LEU A 2 -9.27 -20.30 3.79
CA LEU A 2 -8.21 -20.23 2.77
C LEU A 2 -7.80 -18.77 2.62
N ILE A 3 -6.49 -18.48 2.66
CA ILE A 3 -5.96 -17.15 2.35
C ILE A 3 -5.78 -17.09 0.83
N THR A 4 -6.45 -16.13 0.17
CA THR A 4 -6.38 -15.95 -1.28
C THR A 4 -5.67 -14.65 -1.69
N GLY A 5 -5.40 -13.76 -0.73
CA GLY A 5 -4.70 -12.50 -0.94
C GLY A 5 -3.50 -12.35 -0.01
N THR A 6 -2.41 -11.75 -0.51
CA THR A 6 -1.23 -11.41 0.30
C THR A 6 -0.70 -10.02 -0.02
N PHE A 7 -0.15 -9.35 0.98
CA PHE A 7 0.62 -8.14 0.76
C PHE A 7 2.02 -8.49 0.22
N LEU A 8 2.52 -7.62 -0.65
CA LEU A 8 3.92 -7.50 -1.03
C LEU A 8 4.45 -6.31 -0.22
N ASP A 9 5.31 -6.58 0.77
CA ASP A 9 5.74 -5.60 1.78
C ASP A 9 6.82 -4.64 1.25
N GLU A 10 6.48 -3.94 0.18
CA GLU A 10 7.30 -2.92 -0.47
C GLU A 10 6.48 -1.63 -0.56
N ILE A 11 6.93 -0.49 -0.03
CA ILE A 11 8.08 -0.30 0.87
C ILE A 11 7.69 -0.65 2.32
N SER A 12 8.44 -1.55 2.97
CA SER A 12 8.19 -1.93 4.36
C SER A 12 8.43 -0.79 5.36
N HIS A 13 7.66 -0.78 6.46
CA HIS A 13 7.93 0.11 7.60
C HIS A 13 8.94 -0.49 8.58
N ASP A 14 8.93 -1.81 8.77
CA ASP A 14 9.57 -2.44 9.93
C ASP A 14 10.00 -3.91 9.73
N ILE A 15 9.76 -4.51 8.57
CA ILE A 15 10.25 -5.85 8.24
C ILE A 15 11.56 -5.73 7.43
N PRO A 16 12.67 -6.34 7.89
CA PRO A 16 13.92 -6.29 7.16
C PRO A 16 13.80 -6.84 5.74
N HIS A 17 14.28 -6.07 4.76
CA HIS A 17 14.24 -6.42 3.35
C HIS A 17 15.05 -7.71 3.06
N GLN A 18 14.49 -8.61 2.25
CA GLN A 18 15.11 -9.91 1.93
C GLN A 18 16.15 -9.84 0.80
N ASN A 19 16.34 -8.68 0.19
CA ASN A 19 17.27 -8.43 -0.94
C ASN A 19 16.94 -9.24 -2.19
N TRP A 20 15.65 -9.49 -2.43
CA TRP A 20 15.16 -10.25 -3.56
C TRP A 20 15.21 -9.45 -4.86
N GLY A 21 15.66 -10.10 -5.93
CA GLY A 21 15.56 -9.61 -7.29
C GLY A 21 14.41 -10.29 -8.04
N PRO A 22 14.34 -10.13 -9.37
CA PRO A 22 13.27 -10.70 -10.18
C PRO A 22 13.14 -12.22 -10.07
N VAL A 23 14.26 -12.95 -9.90
CA VAL A 23 14.28 -14.42 -9.82
C VAL A 23 13.60 -14.90 -8.54
N GLU A 24 13.94 -14.29 -7.40
CA GLU A 24 13.35 -14.66 -6.11
C GLU A 24 11.87 -14.28 -6.05
N TRP A 25 11.49 -13.11 -6.57
CA TRP A 25 10.09 -12.70 -6.66
C TRP A 25 9.27 -13.63 -7.56
N GLU A 26 9.79 -14.03 -8.71
CA GLU A 26 9.10 -15.01 -9.57
C GLU A 26 8.88 -16.33 -8.86
N GLN A 27 9.90 -16.82 -8.15
CA GLN A 27 9.81 -18.05 -7.36
C GLN A 27 8.74 -17.95 -6.28
N ASP A 28 8.64 -16.79 -5.60
CA ASP A 28 7.61 -16.57 -4.59
C ASP A 28 6.20 -16.49 -5.20
N PHE A 29 6.02 -15.87 -6.37
CA PHE A 29 4.75 -15.89 -7.10
C PHE A 29 4.32 -17.32 -7.51
N VAL A 30 5.27 -18.18 -7.87
CA VAL A 30 4.99 -19.62 -8.09
C VAL A 30 4.50 -20.28 -6.81
N HIS A 31 5.14 -20.00 -5.67
CA HIS A 31 4.71 -20.53 -4.37
C HIS A 31 3.32 -20.03 -3.98
N MET A 32 3.06 -18.72 -4.12
CA MET A 32 1.76 -18.11 -3.88
C MET A 32 0.67 -18.78 -4.73
N LYS A 33 0.91 -18.97 -6.04
CA LYS A 33 -0.05 -19.61 -6.93
C LYS A 33 -0.37 -21.04 -6.49
N ASN A 34 0.66 -21.81 -6.15
CA ASN A 34 0.50 -23.19 -5.67
C ASN A 34 -0.24 -23.29 -4.34
N ALA A 35 -0.17 -22.24 -3.51
CA ALA A 35 -0.91 -22.13 -2.25
C ALA A 35 -2.38 -21.68 -2.43
N GLY A 36 -2.79 -21.32 -3.65
CA GLY A 36 -4.14 -20.83 -3.95
C GLY A 36 -4.33 -19.32 -3.77
N ILE A 37 -3.24 -18.56 -3.69
CA ILE A 37 -3.30 -17.09 -3.72
C ILE A 37 -3.60 -16.65 -5.16
N ASP A 38 -4.59 -15.78 -5.30
CA ASP A 38 -5.00 -15.16 -6.56
C ASP A 38 -4.82 -13.65 -6.58
N THR A 39 -4.54 -13.03 -5.43
CA THR A 39 -4.44 -11.57 -5.28
C THR A 39 -3.14 -11.18 -4.57
N VAL A 40 -2.41 -10.24 -5.15
CA VAL A 40 -1.21 -9.64 -4.57
C VAL A 40 -1.42 -8.14 -4.42
N ILE A 41 -1.06 -7.59 -3.26
CA ILE A 41 -1.30 -6.19 -2.93
C ILE A 41 0.02 -5.52 -2.60
N LEU A 42 0.45 -4.56 -3.41
CA LEU A 42 1.55 -3.69 -3.02
C LEU A 42 1.13 -2.87 -1.80
N ILE A 43 1.84 -2.97 -0.68
CA ILE A 43 1.40 -2.32 0.56
C ILE A 43 1.49 -0.79 0.48
N ARG A 44 2.54 -0.23 -0.14
CA ARG A 44 2.65 1.22 -0.42
C ARG A 44 3.65 1.48 -1.52
N SER A 45 3.30 2.29 -2.52
CA SER A 45 4.20 2.58 -3.66
C SER A 45 5.44 3.40 -3.31
N GLY A 46 5.48 3.92 -2.09
CA GLY A 46 6.65 4.50 -1.49
C GLY A 46 6.39 4.79 -0.02
N TYR A 47 7.48 4.96 0.72
CA TYR A 47 7.47 5.42 2.11
C TYR A 47 8.58 6.45 2.28
N ARG A 48 8.18 7.69 2.57
CA ARG A 48 9.09 8.86 2.58
C ARG A 48 9.91 8.91 1.29
N GLU A 49 11.24 8.97 1.37
CA GLU A 49 12.10 9.08 0.19
C GLU A 49 12.24 7.77 -0.61
N PHE A 50 11.78 6.63 -0.12
CA PHE A 50 11.91 5.33 -0.81
C PHE A 50 10.69 5.05 -1.69
N LEU A 51 10.93 4.59 -2.92
CA LEU A 51 9.90 4.32 -3.92
C LEU A 51 10.00 2.90 -4.47
N THR A 52 8.87 2.34 -4.92
CA THR A 52 8.83 1.03 -5.59
C THR A 52 8.93 1.14 -7.11
N TYR A 53 8.76 2.34 -7.66
CA TYR A 53 8.83 2.63 -9.09
C TYR A 53 9.44 4.03 -9.33
N PRO A 54 9.97 4.33 -10.53
CA PRO A 54 10.65 5.58 -10.81
C PRO A 54 9.67 6.74 -11.09
N SER A 55 8.83 7.09 -10.10
CA SER A 55 7.86 8.20 -10.17
C SER A 55 8.53 9.51 -10.57
N ALA A 56 8.18 10.06 -11.74
CA ALA A 56 8.72 11.34 -12.19
C ALA A 56 8.27 12.48 -11.27
N TYR A 57 7.03 12.41 -10.77
CA TYR A 57 6.48 13.39 -9.84
C TYR A 57 7.22 13.38 -8.49
N LEU A 58 7.37 12.23 -7.84
CA LEU A 58 7.98 12.16 -6.51
C LEU A 58 9.49 12.41 -6.54
N LEU A 59 10.18 11.97 -7.60
CA LEU A 59 11.60 12.28 -7.81
C LEU A 59 11.86 13.79 -7.95
N SER A 60 10.94 14.52 -8.61
CA SER A 60 11.11 15.97 -8.84
C SER A 60 10.60 16.85 -7.71
N THR A 61 9.60 16.39 -6.94
CA THR A 61 8.93 17.23 -5.92
C THR A 61 9.26 16.86 -4.48
N GLN A 62 9.61 15.60 -4.20
CA GLN A 62 9.83 15.08 -2.84
C GLN A 62 11.29 14.68 -2.58
N ASN A 63 12.20 14.89 -3.53
CA ASN A 63 13.60 14.44 -3.45
C ASN A 63 13.76 12.93 -3.14
N CYS A 64 12.79 12.12 -3.57
CA CYS A 64 12.84 10.68 -3.38
C CYS A 64 14.02 10.06 -4.13
N PHE A 65 14.41 8.86 -3.69
CA PHE A 65 15.46 8.07 -4.31
C PHE A 65 14.90 7.27 -5.48
N LYS A 66 15.61 7.31 -6.61
CA LYS A 66 15.27 6.46 -7.75
C LYS A 66 15.54 5.00 -7.38
N PRO A 67 14.53 4.10 -7.47
CA PRO A 67 14.75 2.71 -7.15
C PRO A 67 15.60 2.03 -8.23
N PRO A 68 16.41 1.02 -7.85
CA PRO A 68 17.22 0.26 -8.80
C PRO A 68 16.39 -0.65 -9.71
N ILE A 69 15.19 -1.03 -9.27
CA ILE A 69 14.25 -1.90 -9.97
C ILE A 69 12.88 -1.22 -9.93
N ASP A 70 12.16 -1.23 -11.05
CA ASP A 70 10.74 -0.89 -11.07
C ASP A 70 9.95 -2.12 -10.60
N LEU A 71 9.63 -2.15 -9.30
CA LEU A 71 8.91 -3.26 -8.68
C LEU A 71 7.44 -3.28 -9.12
N VAL A 72 6.85 -2.14 -9.47
CA VAL A 72 5.46 -2.09 -9.95
C VAL A 72 5.35 -2.79 -11.30
N GLU A 73 6.26 -2.49 -12.23
CA GLU A 73 6.35 -3.20 -13.51
C GLU A 73 6.59 -4.71 -13.31
N LEU A 74 7.52 -5.07 -12.42
CA LEU A 74 7.82 -6.47 -12.10
C LEU A 74 6.58 -7.20 -11.56
N PHE A 75 5.88 -6.63 -10.59
CA PHE A 75 4.72 -7.27 -9.97
C PHE A 75 3.52 -7.36 -10.91
N CYS A 76 3.24 -6.33 -11.72
CA CYS A 76 2.23 -6.40 -12.76
C CYS A 76 2.55 -7.49 -13.79
N SER A 77 3.80 -7.56 -14.28
CA SER A 77 4.25 -8.58 -15.22
C SER A 77 4.15 -10.00 -14.65
N LEU A 78 4.52 -10.21 -13.40
CA LEU A 78 4.36 -11.51 -12.72
C LEU A 78 2.88 -11.85 -12.50
N ALA A 79 2.07 -10.88 -12.09
CA ALA A 79 0.63 -11.08 -11.91
C ALA A 79 -0.07 -11.42 -13.24
N ASP A 80 0.30 -10.77 -14.35
CA ASP A 80 -0.16 -11.12 -15.70
C ASP A 80 0.22 -12.58 -16.04
N LYS A 81 1.49 -12.94 -15.82
CA LYS A 81 2.03 -14.28 -16.14
C LYS A 81 1.32 -15.40 -15.37
N TYR A 82 1.04 -15.20 -14.08
CA TYR A 82 0.46 -16.23 -13.21
C TYR A 82 -1.06 -16.10 -13.05
N GLY A 83 -1.69 -15.15 -13.75
CA GLY A 83 -3.13 -14.90 -13.69
C GLY A 83 -3.58 -14.54 -12.27
N MET A 84 -2.89 -13.58 -11.65
CA MET A 84 -3.22 -12.99 -10.36
C MET A 84 -3.79 -11.58 -10.54
N HIS A 85 -4.40 -11.06 -9.48
CA HIS A 85 -4.90 -9.70 -9.38
C HIS A 85 -3.91 -8.85 -8.60
N PHE A 86 -3.41 -7.80 -9.24
CA PHE A 86 -2.54 -6.81 -8.62
C PHE A 86 -3.36 -5.63 -8.10
N TYR A 87 -3.13 -5.26 -6.84
CA TYR A 87 -3.66 -4.05 -6.22
C TYR A 87 -2.51 -3.09 -5.89
N PHE A 88 -2.64 -1.86 -6.35
CA PHE A 88 -1.64 -0.82 -6.13
C PHE A 88 -1.88 -0.08 -4.80
N GLY A 89 -0.93 -0.16 -3.87
CA GLY A 89 -0.91 0.63 -2.64
C GLY A 89 -0.47 2.06 -2.91
N LEU A 90 -1.25 3.02 -2.41
CA LEU A 90 -0.92 4.44 -2.51
C LEU A 90 0.38 4.80 -1.79
N TYR A 91 0.93 5.98 -2.11
CA TYR A 91 2.16 6.50 -1.51
C TYR A 91 1.91 6.97 -0.07
N ASP A 92 2.83 6.64 0.83
CA ASP A 92 2.85 7.14 2.21
C ASP A 92 4.01 8.15 2.38
N SER A 93 3.68 9.42 2.58
CA SER A 93 4.68 10.47 2.69
C SER A 93 5.42 10.49 4.04
N GLY A 94 4.89 9.81 5.06
CA GLY A 94 5.36 9.94 6.44
C GLY A 94 4.78 11.14 7.20
N HIS A 95 4.23 12.16 6.50
CA HIS A 95 3.73 13.36 7.17
C HIS A 95 2.52 13.09 8.07
N TYR A 96 1.65 12.17 7.68
CA TYR A 96 0.56 11.75 8.56
C TYR A 96 1.10 11.18 9.89
N TRP A 97 2.12 10.32 9.84
CA TRP A 97 2.74 9.74 11.02
C TRP A 97 3.40 10.80 11.92
N ASP A 98 3.99 11.83 11.32
CA ASP A 98 4.67 12.89 12.04
C ASP A 98 3.71 13.93 12.64
N THR A 99 2.52 14.14 12.05
CA THR A 99 1.65 15.30 12.37
C THR A 99 0.21 14.94 12.73
N GLY A 100 -0.24 13.72 12.45
CA GLY A 100 -1.63 13.30 12.57
C GLY A 100 -2.59 13.93 11.55
N ASN A 101 -2.07 14.61 10.51
CA ASN A 101 -2.86 15.28 9.48
C ASN A 101 -2.67 14.62 8.11
N MET A 102 -3.77 14.24 7.45
CA MET A 102 -3.75 13.54 6.15
C MET A 102 -3.73 14.45 4.91
N GLN A 103 -3.72 15.78 5.04
CA GLN A 103 -3.77 16.66 3.86
C GLN A 103 -2.63 16.41 2.86
N SER A 104 -1.40 16.22 3.35
CA SER A 104 -0.26 15.92 2.49
C SER A 104 -0.45 14.62 1.70
N GLU A 105 -1.02 13.59 2.34
CA GLU A 105 -1.31 12.31 1.66
C GLU A 105 -2.32 12.50 0.52
N ILE A 106 -3.31 13.38 0.70
CA ILE A 106 -4.27 13.74 -0.35
C ILE A 106 -3.57 14.44 -1.51
N ASP A 107 -2.81 15.49 -1.22
CA ASP A 107 -2.22 16.35 -2.24
C ASP A 107 -1.23 15.58 -3.11
N LEU A 108 -0.42 14.72 -2.50
CA LEU A 108 0.59 13.92 -3.20
C LEU A 108 -0.05 12.78 -4.00
N ASN A 109 -0.97 12.02 -3.40
CA ASN A 109 -1.54 10.85 -4.07
C ASN A 109 -2.43 11.21 -5.27
N ARG A 110 -3.00 12.42 -5.33
CA ARG A 110 -3.71 12.89 -6.53
C ARG A 110 -2.85 12.82 -7.79
N TYR A 111 -1.56 13.12 -7.69
CA TYR A 111 -0.64 13.03 -8.82
C TYR A 111 -0.14 11.61 -9.05
N VAL A 112 0.14 10.87 -7.97
CA VAL A 112 0.58 9.47 -8.04
C VAL A 112 -0.46 8.60 -8.75
N ILE A 113 -1.75 8.76 -8.41
CA ILE A 113 -2.85 7.98 -9.02
C ILE A 113 -2.87 8.17 -10.55
N ASP A 114 -2.80 9.41 -11.02
CA ASP A 114 -2.85 9.72 -12.46
C ASP A 114 -1.60 9.19 -13.19
N GLU A 115 -0.41 9.37 -12.59
CA GLU A 115 0.86 8.90 -13.13
C GLU A 115 0.89 7.37 -13.27
N VAL A 116 0.50 6.67 -12.19
CA VAL A 116 0.52 5.20 -12.12
C VAL A 116 -0.49 4.62 -13.08
N TRP A 117 -1.71 5.17 -13.15
CA TRP A 117 -2.72 4.68 -14.08
C TRP A 117 -2.27 4.83 -15.53
N LYS A 118 -1.68 5.97 -15.89
CA LYS A 118 -1.15 6.20 -17.24
C LYS A 118 -0.01 5.24 -17.59
N THR A 119 0.82 4.88 -16.60
CA THR A 119 2.03 4.08 -16.81
C THR A 119 1.71 2.58 -16.82
N TYR A 120 0.96 2.09 -15.83
CA TYR A 120 0.76 0.66 -15.58
C TYR A 120 -0.68 0.18 -15.75
N GLY A 121 -1.66 1.08 -15.94
CA GLY A 121 -3.09 0.72 -16.07
C GLY A 121 -3.42 -0.14 -17.29
N HIS A 122 -2.47 -0.33 -18.21
CA HIS A 122 -2.60 -1.21 -19.38
C HIS A 122 -2.46 -2.70 -19.02
N HIS A 123 -1.89 -3.05 -17.87
CA HIS A 123 -1.76 -4.43 -17.44
C HIS A 123 -3.12 -5.05 -17.10
N PRO A 124 -3.50 -6.20 -17.70
CA PRO A 124 -4.76 -6.83 -17.40
C PRO A 124 -4.87 -7.29 -15.94
N SER A 125 -3.75 -7.57 -15.26
CA SER A 125 -3.72 -7.89 -13.82
C SER A 125 -3.98 -6.69 -12.90
N PHE A 126 -3.88 -5.44 -13.36
CA PHE A 126 -4.19 -4.27 -12.53
C PHE A 126 -5.69 -4.25 -12.21
N LYS A 127 -6.08 -4.68 -11.00
CA LYS A 127 -7.48 -4.92 -10.62
C LYS A 127 -8.01 -4.03 -9.51
N GLY A 128 -7.16 -3.23 -8.87
CA GLY A 128 -7.64 -2.26 -7.90
C GLY A 128 -6.56 -1.51 -7.16
N TRP A 129 -7.01 -0.85 -6.10
CA TRP A 129 -6.22 0.11 -5.34
C TRP A 129 -6.33 -0.20 -3.85
N TYR A 130 -5.20 -0.11 -3.15
CA TYR A 130 -5.14 -0.16 -1.71
C TYR A 130 -4.87 1.25 -1.18
N LEU A 131 -5.82 1.80 -0.42
CA LEU A 131 -5.67 3.10 0.23
C LEU A 131 -4.83 2.89 1.50
N SER A 132 -3.52 3.08 1.36
CA SER A 132 -2.49 2.66 2.32
C SER A 132 -2.41 3.47 3.61
N MET A 133 -3.23 4.52 3.75
CA MET A 133 -3.28 5.32 4.97
C MET A 133 -3.95 4.54 6.11
N GLU A 134 -3.16 3.80 6.86
CA GLU A 134 -3.66 2.97 7.95
C GLU A 134 -4.11 3.84 9.15
N ILE A 135 -5.30 3.54 9.69
CA ILE A 135 -5.84 4.21 10.89
C ILE A 135 -6.49 3.19 11.83
N SER A 136 -6.67 3.58 13.09
CA SER A 136 -7.44 2.81 14.07
C SER A 136 -8.60 3.55 14.73
N ARG A 137 -8.53 4.88 14.79
CA ARG A 137 -9.49 5.74 15.49
C ARG A 137 -9.88 6.94 14.63
N LYS A 138 -10.66 7.85 15.24
CA LYS A 138 -10.96 9.14 14.65
C LYS A 138 -9.66 9.90 14.37
N THR A 139 -9.29 9.95 13.10
CA THR A 139 -8.10 10.64 12.60
C THR A 139 -8.49 11.87 11.80
N LYS A 140 -7.78 12.98 12.01
CA LYS A 140 -8.04 14.25 11.33
C LYS A 140 -7.78 14.11 9.83
N GLY A 141 -8.82 14.38 9.03
CA GLY A 141 -8.73 14.33 7.57
C GLY A 141 -8.93 12.93 6.94
N ALA A 142 -9.07 11.86 7.74
CA ALA A 142 -9.16 10.51 7.20
C ALA A 142 -10.39 10.26 6.31
N ILE A 143 -11.56 10.75 6.71
CA ILE A 143 -12.79 10.62 5.91
C ILE A 143 -12.62 11.31 4.55
N GLU A 144 -12.08 12.53 4.57
CA GLU A 144 -11.84 13.30 3.35
C GLU A 144 -10.79 12.63 2.46
N ALA A 145 -9.72 12.10 3.05
CA ALA A 145 -8.67 11.41 2.33
C ALA A 145 -9.19 10.15 1.63
N PHE A 146 -9.86 9.25 2.35
CA PHE A 146 -10.43 8.04 1.76
C PHE A 146 -11.49 8.34 0.70
N SER A 147 -12.41 9.28 1.00
CA SER A 147 -13.46 9.66 0.04
C SER A 147 -12.88 10.30 -1.23
N THR A 148 -11.83 11.10 -1.09
CA THR A 148 -11.22 11.82 -2.21
C THR A 148 -10.40 10.89 -3.09
N LEU A 149 -9.45 10.18 -2.47
CA LEU A 149 -8.50 9.33 -3.19
C LEU A 149 -9.20 8.08 -3.73
N GLY A 150 -10.08 7.44 -2.95
CA GLY A 150 -10.87 6.30 -3.41
C GLY A 150 -11.76 6.64 -4.61
N ARG A 151 -12.34 7.84 -4.63
CA ARG A 151 -13.13 8.31 -5.78
C ARG A 151 -12.24 8.53 -7.01
N GLN A 152 -11.09 9.18 -6.88
CA GLN A 152 -10.17 9.38 -8.01
C GLN A 152 -9.67 8.04 -8.56
N CYS A 153 -9.25 7.12 -7.70
CA CYS A 153 -8.87 5.76 -8.09
C CYS A 153 -9.93 5.09 -8.97
N LYS A 154 -11.21 5.20 -8.57
CA LYS A 154 -12.33 4.67 -9.37
C LYS A 154 -12.54 5.41 -10.67
N GLU A 155 -12.51 6.74 -10.65
CA GLU A 155 -12.72 7.58 -11.83
C GLU A 155 -11.67 7.30 -12.92
N VAL A 156 -10.39 7.24 -12.57
CA VAL A 156 -9.31 7.02 -13.56
C VAL A 156 -9.34 5.61 -14.13
N SER A 157 -9.70 4.62 -13.32
CA SER A 157 -9.60 3.20 -13.66
C SER A 157 -10.87 2.57 -14.22
N GLY A 158 -11.92 3.36 -14.51
CA GLY A 158 -13.19 2.83 -14.97
C GLY A 158 -13.95 2.02 -13.91
N GLY A 159 -13.72 2.31 -12.63
CA GLY A 159 -14.48 1.77 -11.51
C GLY A 159 -13.85 0.58 -10.79
N LEU A 160 -12.54 0.35 -10.91
CA LEU A 160 -11.86 -0.74 -10.18
C LEU A 160 -12.07 -0.67 -8.66
N SER A 161 -11.87 -1.81 -8.01
CA SER A 161 -12.06 -1.96 -6.57
C SER A 161 -11.05 -1.11 -5.78
N THR A 162 -11.48 -0.65 -4.61
CA THR A 162 -10.68 0.11 -3.65
C THR A 162 -10.93 -0.45 -2.27
N PHE A 163 -9.91 -0.63 -1.44
CA PHE A 163 -10.08 -1.09 -0.06
C PHE A 163 -9.07 -0.43 0.91
N ILE A 164 -9.34 -0.58 2.20
CA ILE A 164 -8.50 -0.15 3.33
C ILE A 164 -8.23 -1.35 4.24
N SER A 165 -7.15 -1.30 5.01
CA SER A 165 -6.81 -2.30 6.03
C SER A 165 -6.51 -1.61 7.36
N PRO A 166 -7.53 -1.06 8.05
CA PRO A 166 -7.35 -0.43 9.36
C PRO A 166 -7.03 -1.47 10.43
N TRP A 167 -6.56 -1.00 11.59
CA TRP A 167 -6.33 -1.87 12.75
C TRP A 167 -7.22 -1.48 13.93
N ILE A 168 -7.49 -2.44 14.81
CA ILE A 168 -8.24 -2.19 16.05
C ILE A 168 -7.27 -1.64 17.10
N ASP A 169 -7.65 -0.54 17.72
CA ASP A 169 -6.86 0.16 18.75
C ASP A 169 -6.84 -0.55 20.12
N GLY A 170 -6.64 -1.87 20.11
CA GLY A 170 -6.67 -2.73 21.28
C GLY A 170 -5.37 -2.72 22.07
N LYS A 171 -5.32 -3.49 23.17
CA LYS A 171 -4.16 -3.53 24.09
C LYS A 171 -2.82 -3.91 23.43
N LYS A 172 -2.86 -4.60 22.29
CA LYS A 172 -1.68 -5.03 21.52
C LYS A 172 -1.24 -4.02 20.47
N ALA A 173 -1.93 -2.90 20.30
CA ALA A 173 -1.54 -1.83 19.38
C ALA A 173 -0.40 -1.01 20.00
N VAL A 174 0.73 -1.67 20.22
CA VAL A 174 2.00 -1.09 20.66
C VAL A 174 2.88 -0.86 19.43
N LEU A 175 3.68 0.21 19.44
CA LEU A 175 4.62 0.46 18.34
C LEU A 175 5.66 -0.67 18.29
N ALA A 176 5.97 -1.16 17.09
CA ALA A 176 6.97 -2.22 16.88
C ALA A 176 8.35 -1.85 17.44
N ALA A 177 8.68 -0.55 17.46
CA ALA A 177 9.91 -0.02 18.04
C ALA A 177 9.92 0.05 19.59
N SER A 178 8.80 -0.26 20.27
CA SER A 178 8.69 -0.19 21.73
C SER A 178 8.83 -1.58 22.38
N GLY A 179 9.50 -1.66 23.54
CA GLY A 179 9.57 -2.89 24.34
C GLY A 179 8.31 -3.20 25.14
N GLN A 180 7.23 -2.44 24.97
CA GLN A 180 5.99 -2.60 25.70
C GLN A 180 5.13 -3.69 25.04
N LEU A 181 4.63 -4.65 25.83
CA LEU A 181 3.76 -5.72 25.34
C LEU A 181 2.27 -5.35 25.33
N SER A 182 1.91 -4.29 26.06
CA SER A 182 0.53 -3.80 26.12
C SER A 182 0.45 -2.30 26.41
N LYS A 183 -0.54 -1.63 25.85
CA LYS A 183 -0.94 -0.27 26.23
C LYS A 183 -2.15 -0.28 27.18
N ALA A 184 -2.19 0.67 28.11
CA ALA A 184 -3.31 0.84 29.05
C ALA A 184 -4.53 1.53 28.40
N ASP A 185 -4.28 2.55 27.57
CA ASP A 185 -5.29 3.30 26.85
C ASP A 185 -5.67 2.58 25.54
N ALA A 186 -6.42 1.49 25.69
CA ALA A 186 -6.92 0.67 24.58
C ALA A 186 -8.45 0.70 24.51
N VAL A 187 -8.98 0.55 23.30
CA VAL A 187 -10.42 0.39 23.07
C VAL A 187 -10.85 -1.00 23.55
N SER A 188 -11.85 -1.04 24.42
CA SER A 188 -12.51 -2.29 24.83
C SER A 188 -13.54 -2.74 23.78
N LEU A 189 -14.08 -3.96 23.90
CA LEU A 189 -15.18 -4.40 23.02
C LEU A 189 -16.41 -3.49 23.17
N GLU A 190 -16.71 -3.07 24.40
CA GLU A 190 -17.84 -2.17 24.72
C GLU A 190 -17.66 -0.76 24.13
N ASP A 191 -16.42 -0.30 23.95
CA ASP A 191 -16.13 1.00 23.33
C ASP A 191 -16.13 0.96 21.79
N HIS A 192 -16.14 -0.24 21.19
CA HIS A 192 -16.08 -0.45 19.75
C HIS A 192 -17.45 -0.72 19.11
N GLU A 193 -18.38 -1.31 19.86
CA GLU A 193 -19.79 -1.54 19.47
C GLU A 193 -20.65 -0.28 19.58
#